data_AF-A0A4R3KSQ7-F1
#
_entry.id   AF-A0A4R3KSQ7-F1
#
_cell.length_a   1.000
_cell.length_b   1.000
_cell.length_c   1.000
_cell.angle_alpha   90.00
_cell.angle_beta   90.00
_cell.angle_gamma   90.00
#
_symmetry.space_group_name_H-M   'P 1'
#
loop_
_entity.id
_entity.type
_entity.pdbx_description
1 polymer ?
#
loop_
_entity_poly.entity_id
_entity_poly.type
_entity_poly.pdbx_seq_one_letter_code
_entity_poly.pdbx_strand_id
1 'polypeptide(L)'
;MKLGNIFLVGAAKAGTTTLYQALSRHPEICSPIVKEPNYYSNPGKGQDIVQPGTGPGDKATVWTNSLHKYRSLYRIKDKHRFIIDGSVSYFYSNTAASRIRTDNPDARIIIILRNPVDRAWSHYKHLLRDGRESVSFEQALALEDERQLKGWEFSWHLRKMGLYSDQILRYLDCFGRDKIQFFLFDDLKTGFNDVLKSAADFADLSDFEFDREPGRDNMSGLSRSRALARMVNWVAGYKVYINKVVDPSVTHSMMQKFRSINVREGGLTLNKDTRDMLVAWFREDIGKTEQLIGRDLSAWKN
;
A
#
# COMPACT_ATOMS: atom_id res chain seq x y z
N MET A 1 -23.42 16.72 9.54
CA MET A 1 -22.35 16.23 10.45
C MET A 1 -21.00 16.30 9.74
N LYS A 2 -19.93 16.63 10.45
CA LYS A 2 -18.55 16.52 9.91
C LYS A 2 -18.17 15.03 9.93
N LEU A 3 -17.82 14.47 8.77
CA LEU A 3 -17.39 13.07 8.66
C LEU A 3 -16.06 12.86 9.37
N GLY A 4 -15.89 11.71 10.03
CA GLY A 4 -14.58 11.25 10.50
C GLY A 4 -13.70 10.79 9.35
N ASN A 5 -12.39 10.70 9.58
CA ASN A 5 -11.43 10.25 8.57
C ASN A 5 -10.58 9.09 9.09
N ILE A 6 -10.48 8.04 8.28
CA ILE A 6 -9.66 6.86 8.53
C ILE A 6 -8.60 6.80 7.43
N PHE A 7 -7.33 6.71 7.81
CA PHE A 7 -6.23 6.57 6.86
C PHE A 7 -5.51 5.25 7.08
N LEU A 8 -5.58 4.36 6.08
CA LEU A 8 -4.77 3.15 6.02
C LEU A 8 -3.51 3.44 5.20
N VAL A 9 -2.47 3.93 5.89
CA VAL A 9 -1.34 4.64 5.27
C VAL A 9 -0.25 3.71 4.72
N GLY A 10 -0.26 2.44 5.11
CA GLY A 10 0.80 1.51 4.75
C GLY A 10 0.83 0.29 5.67
N ALA A 11 1.87 -0.53 5.59
CA ALA A 11 2.96 -0.48 4.60
C ALA A 11 2.56 -1.13 3.27
N ALA A 12 3.17 -0.70 2.16
CA ALA A 12 2.97 -1.38 0.88
C ALA A 12 3.38 -2.86 0.98
N LYS A 13 2.57 -3.76 0.39
CA LYS A 13 2.78 -5.23 0.41
C LYS A 13 2.66 -5.88 1.80
N ALA A 14 1.99 -5.23 2.75
CA ALA A 14 1.66 -5.75 4.07
C ALA A 14 0.18 -6.14 4.24
N GLY A 15 -0.59 -6.32 3.16
CA GLY A 15 -2.01 -6.73 3.26
C GLY A 15 -3.03 -5.59 3.36
N THR A 16 -2.59 -4.34 3.16
CA THR A 16 -3.46 -3.16 3.22
C THR A 16 -4.67 -3.22 2.30
N THR A 17 -4.52 -3.76 1.08
CA THR A 17 -5.66 -3.92 0.15
C THR A 17 -6.76 -4.81 0.71
N THR A 18 -6.40 -5.92 1.36
CA THR A 18 -7.36 -6.86 1.93
C THR A 18 -8.17 -6.19 3.04
N LEU A 19 -7.50 -5.56 4.01
CA LEU A 19 -8.18 -4.86 5.11
C LEU A 19 -9.00 -3.66 4.60
N TYR A 20 -8.45 -2.88 3.68
CA TYR A 20 -9.15 -1.75 3.05
C TYR A 20 -10.46 -2.18 2.39
N GLN A 21 -10.43 -3.27 1.63
CA GLN A 21 -11.61 -3.77 0.91
C GLN A 21 -12.69 -4.24 1.89
N ALA A 22 -12.30 -4.92 2.97
CA ALA A 22 -13.25 -5.36 3.98
C ALA A 22 -13.87 -4.20 4.75
N LEU A 23 -13.07 -3.23 5.23
CA LEU A 23 -13.58 -2.02 5.89
C LEU A 23 -14.49 -1.21 4.95
N SER A 24 -14.13 -1.10 3.67
CA SER A 24 -14.92 -0.33 2.69
C SER A 24 -16.31 -0.92 2.39
N ARG A 25 -16.61 -2.15 2.84
CA ARG A 25 -17.96 -2.74 2.75
C ARG A 25 -18.88 -2.24 3.87
N HIS A 26 -18.33 -1.68 4.94
CA HIS A 26 -19.12 -1.17 6.05
C HIS A 26 -20.05 -0.03 5.60
N PRO A 27 -21.36 -0.06 5.95
CA PRO A 27 -22.34 0.90 5.44
C PRO A 27 -22.05 2.35 5.85
N GLU A 28 -21.34 2.55 6.98
CA GLU A 28 -20.93 3.87 7.48
C GLU A 28 -19.65 4.42 6.81
N ILE A 29 -18.95 3.64 5.97
CA ILE A 29 -17.70 4.05 5.31
C ILE A 29 -17.98 4.52 3.88
N CYS A 30 -17.45 5.70 3.54
CA CYS A 30 -17.30 6.18 2.18
C CYS A 30 -15.86 5.96 1.69
N SER A 31 -15.68 5.10 0.69
CA SER A 31 -14.40 4.90 0.00
C SER A 31 -14.31 5.72 -1.29
N PRO A 32 -13.10 6.12 -1.73
CA PRO A 32 -12.92 6.80 -3.01
C PRO A 32 -13.27 5.88 -4.17
N ILE A 33 -13.79 6.47 -5.26
CA ILE A 33 -14.03 5.77 -6.54
C ILE A 33 -12.75 5.11 -7.08
N VAL A 34 -11.58 5.69 -6.78
CA VAL A 34 -10.26 5.18 -7.15
C VAL A 34 -9.42 5.01 -5.90
N LYS A 35 -9.00 3.77 -5.60
CA LYS A 35 -8.07 3.47 -4.49
C LYS A 35 -6.70 4.10 -4.76
N GLU A 36 -6.00 4.44 -3.69
CA GLU A 36 -4.69 5.10 -3.71
C GLU A 36 -4.74 6.47 -4.40
N PRO A 37 -5.58 7.40 -3.89
CA PRO A 37 -5.59 8.77 -4.41
C PRO A 37 -4.22 9.46 -4.32
N ASN A 38 -3.36 9.05 -3.38
CA ASN A 38 -2.00 9.59 -3.19
C ASN A 38 -1.99 11.13 -3.07
N TYR A 39 -3.02 11.71 -2.45
CA TYR A 39 -3.20 13.16 -2.37
C TYR A 39 -2.21 13.79 -1.38
N TYR A 40 -2.09 13.22 -0.17
CA TYR A 40 -1.25 13.79 0.88
C TYR A 40 0.25 13.58 0.64
N SER A 41 0.63 12.55 -0.11
CA SER A 41 2.01 12.28 -0.56
C SER A 41 2.34 12.90 -1.92
N ASN A 42 1.43 13.69 -2.52
CA ASN A 42 1.71 14.32 -3.81
C ASN A 42 2.84 15.37 -3.67
N PRO A 43 3.86 15.36 -4.53
CA PRO A 43 4.98 16.31 -4.47
C PRO A 43 4.66 17.72 -4.97
N GLY A 44 3.47 17.98 -5.53
CA GLY A 44 3.04 19.33 -5.94
C GLY A 44 3.01 20.39 -4.84
N LYS A 45 3.46 20.05 -3.62
CA LYS A 45 3.58 20.91 -2.43
C LYS A 45 4.98 20.89 -1.79
N GLY A 46 6.04 20.36 -2.45
CA GLY A 46 7.43 20.42 -1.94
C GLY A 46 8.32 19.21 -2.28
N GLN A 47 9.58 19.19 -1.80
CA GLN A 47 10.49 18.05 -1.92
C GLN A 47 10.04 16.92 -0.97
N ASP A 48 9.56 15.81 -1.52
CA ASP A 48 9.26 14.57 -0.79
C ASP A 48 10.08 13.41 -1.42
N ILE A 49 10.34 12.35 -0.67
CA ILE A 49 10.94 11.11 -1.21
C ILE A 49 9.96 10.37 -2.13
N VAL A 50 8.67 10.62 -1.96
CA VAL A 50 7.60 10.10 -2.79
C VAL A 50 7.26 11.11 -3.89
N GLN A 51 7.66 10.82 -5.13
CA GLN A 51 7.37 11.65 -6.30
C GLN A 51 6.98 10.78 -7.51
N PRO A 52 6.26 11.32 -8.52
CA PRO A 52 6.14 10.69 -9.83
C PRO A 52 7.54 10.40 -10.37
N GLY A 53 7.84 9.12 -10.50
CA GLY A 53 9.16 8.70 -10.94
C GLY A 53 9.33 8.68 -12.45
N THR A 54 10.57 8.57 -12.89
CA THR A 54 10.96 8.44 -14.30
C THR A 54 11.27 6.99 -14.69
N GLY A 55 11.15 6.05 -13.75
CA GLY A 55 11.45 4.65 -13.94
C GLY A 55 10.44 3.91 -14.81
N PRO A 56 10.76 2.67 -15.23
CA PRO A 56 9.87 1.85 -16.04
C PRO A 56 8.47 1.64 -15.41
N GLY A 57 7.44 2.18 -16.06
CA GLY A 57 6.06 2.03 -15.62
C GLY A 57 5.59 3.01 -14.54
N ASP A 58 6.44 3.93 -14.08
CA ASP A 58 6.11 4.91 -13.02
C ASP A 58 4.97 5.85 -13.44
N LYS A 59 4.81 6.10 -14.74
CA LYS A 59 3.71 6.88 -15.32
C LYS A 59 2.31 6.29 -15.05
N ALA A 60 2.22 5.03 -14.63
CA ALA A 60 0.95 4.38 -14.32
C ALA A 60 0.40 4.77 -12.93
N THR A 61 1.23 5.32 -12.04
CA THR A 61 0.78 5.75 -10.71
C THR A 61 -0.09 6.99 -10.81
N VAL A 62 -1.26 6.94 -10.18
CA VAL A 62 -2.19 8.06 -10.13
C VAL A 62 -1.83 8.97 -8.95
N TRP A 63 -1.61 10.25 -9.25
CA TRP A 63 -1.31 11.29 -8.27
C TRP A 63 -2.42 12.35 -8.27
N THR A 64 -3.18 12.43 -7.18
CA THR A 64 -4.23 13.45 -7.06
C THR A 64 -3.61 14.77 -6.61
N ASN A 65 -3.67 15.81 -7.44
CA ASN A 65 -2.91 17.06 -7.26
C ASN A 65 -3.73 18.28 -6.81
N SER A 66 -5.01 18.08 -6.46
CA SER A 66 -5.83 19.16 -5.92
C SER A 66 -6.85 18.63 -4.93
N LEU A 67 -7.18 19.45 -3.94
CA LEU A 67 -8.19 19.13 -2.93
C LEU A 67 -9.56 18.89 -3.57
N HIS A 68 -9.92 19.67 -4.60
CA HIS A 68 -11.18 19.49 -5.32
C HIS A 68 -11.25 18.11 -5.98
N LYS A 69 -10.21 17.68 -6.71
CA LYS A 69 -10.16 16.33 -7.30
C LYS A 69 -10.19 15.25 -6.22
N TYR A 70 -9.44 15.41 -5.14
CA TYR A 70 -9.42 14.48 -4.01
C TYR A 70 -10.82 14.30 -3.42
N ARG A 71 -11.52 15.39 -3.10
CA ARG A 71 -12.89 15.36 -2.59
C ARG A 71 -13.88 14.75 -3.59
N SER A 72 -13.71 15.01 -4.89
CA SER A 72 -14.61 14.48 -5.92
C SER A 72 -14.56 12.95 -6.06
N LEU A 73 -13.53 12.30 -5.50
CA LEU A 73 -13.47 10.83 -5.45
C LEU A 73 -14.49 10.23 -4.48
N TYR A 74 -15.07 11.02 -3.57
CA TYR A 74 -15.96 10.53 -2.52
C TYR A 74 -17.42 10.86 -2.82
N ARG A 75 -18.23 9.82 -3.06
CA ARG A 75 -19.69 9.95 -3.24
C ARG A 75 -20.40 9.77 -1.90
N ILE A 76 -20.33 10.82 -1.08
CA ILE A 76 -20.88 10.84 0.28
C ILE A 76 -22.42 10.76 0.21
N LYS A 77 -23.01 10.01 1.16
CA LYS A 77 -24.45 9.80 1.35
C LYS A 77 -24.75 9.89 2.85
N ASP A 78 -26.02 10.05 3.22
CA ASP A 78 -26.43 10.27 4.61
C ASP A 78 -26.04 9.15 5.58
N LYS A 79 -25.95 7.91 5.08
CA LYS A 79 -25.52 6.76 5.88
C LYS A 79 -24.03 6.78 6.25
N HIS A 80 -23.20 7.54 5.56
CA HIS A 80 -21.76 7.54 5.82
C HIS A 80 -21.44 8.42 7.03
N ARG A 81 -20.61 7.90 7.94
CA ARG A 81 -20.02 8.64 9.06
C ARG A 81 -18.53 8.86 8.89
N PHE A 82 -17.87 8.02 8.10
CA PHE A 82 -16.42 8.05 7.91
C PHE A 82 -16.04 8.06 6.43
N ILE A 83 -14.94 8.73 6.13
CA ILE A 83 -14.21 8.61 4.88
C ILE A 83 -12.98 7.73 5.12
N ILE A 84 -12.70 6.80 4.21
CA ILE A 84 -11.45 6.01 4.24
C ILE A 84 -10.53 6.35 3.08
N ASP A 85 -9.25 6.57 3.35
CA ASP A 85 -8.18 6.66 2.34
C ASP A 85 -7.13 5.58 2.61
N GLY A 86 -6.91 4.71 1.61
CA GLY A 86 -5.96 3.62 1.68
C GLY A 86 -4.80 3.79 0.69
N SER A 87 -3.98 4.82 0.86
CA SER A 87 -2.80 5.09 0.03
C SER A 87 -1.51 4.67 0.74
N VAL A 88 -0.86 3.60 0.25
CA VAL A 88 0.34 3.03 0.89
C VAL A 88 1.59 3.89 0.78
N SER A 89 1.56 4.90 -0.10
CA SER A 89 2.64 5.88 -0.28
C SER A 89 2.72 6.85 0.90
N TYR A 90 1.65 7.02 1.67
CA TYR A 90 1.61 7.95 2.80
C TYR A 90 2.59 7.56 3.90
N PHE A 91 2.71 6.27 4.22
CA PHE A 91 3.63 5.80 5.26
C PHE A 91 5.10 6.09 4.93
N TYR A 92 5.49 5.92 3.66
CA TYR A 92 6.86 6.16 3.23
C TYR A 92 7.18 7.65 2.99
N SER A 93 6.17 8.46 2.69
CA SER A 93 6.31 9.90 2.48
C SER A 93 6.83 10.62 3.73
N ASN A 94 7.66 11.64 3.51
CA ASN A 94 8.18 12.48 4.59
C ASN A 94 7.19 13.56 5.02
N THR A 95 6.24 13.91 4.16
CA THR A 95 5.30 15.03 4.40
C THR A 95 3.84 14.62 4.56
N ALA A 96 3.46 13.39 4.22
CA ALA A 96 2.07 12.96 4.26
C ALA A 96 1.47 13.03 5.67
N ALA A 97 2.20 12.57 6.71
CA ALA A 97 1.71 12.59 8.08
C ALA A 97 1.32 14.00 8.55
N SER A 98 2.21 14.99 8.36
CA SER A 98 1.96 16.37 8.75
C SER A 98 0.83 17.00 7.96
N ARG A 99 0.76 16.76 6.64
CA ARG A 99 -0.34 17.27 5.79
C ARG A 99 -1.69 16.65 6.16
N ILE A 100 -1.74 15.36 6.46
CA ILE A 100 -2.97 14.71 6.94
C ILE A 100 -3.38 15.36 8.27
N ARG A 101 -2.43 15.59 9.19
CA ARG A 101 -2.68 16.19 10.51
C ARG A 101 -3.20 17.62 10.43
N THR A 102 -2.70 18.41 9.47
CA THR A 102 -3.17 19.78 9.21
C THR A 102 -4.63 19.78 8.76
N ASP A 103 -4.98 18.92 7.80
CA ASP A 103 -6.33 18.91 7.21
C ASP A 103 -7.34 18.13 8.08
N ASN A 104 -6.89 17.10 8.81
CA ASN A 104 -7.71 16.15 9.56
C ASN A 104 -7.08 15.86 10.93
N PRO A 105 -7.18 16.80 11.88
CA PRO A 105 -6.51 16.72 13.19
C PRO A 105 -6.91 15.47 14.01
N ASP A 106 -8.16 15.04 13.88
CA ASP A 106 -8.75 13.93 14.63
C ASP A 106 -8.75 12.61 13.86
N ALA A 107 -7.99 12.53 12.76
CA ALA A 107 -7.95 11.34 11.91
C ALA A 107 -7.45 10.11 12.68
N ARG A 108 -8.02 8.96 12.36
CA ARG A 108 -7.59 7.65 12.85
C ARG A 108 -6.67 7.02 11.83
N ILE A 109 -5.48 6.61 12.24
CA ILE A 109 -4.44 6.05 11.37
C ILE A 109 -4.33 4.55 11.63
N ILE A 110 -4.34 3.77 10.56
CA ILE A 110 -4.11 2.32 10.60
C ILE A 110 -2.82 2.02 9.84
N ILE A 111 -1.93 1.26 10.46
CA ILE A 111 -0.63 0.84 9.90
C ILE A 111 -0.52 -0.67 10.00
N ILE A 112 -0.31 -1.35 8.88
CA ILE A 112 -0.05 -2.78 8.83
C ILE A 112 1.42 -3.01 8.47
N LEU A 113 2.17 -3.66 9.34
CA LEU A 113 3.58 -3.94 9.13
C LEU A 113 3.78 -5.40 8.73
N ARG A 114 4.83 -5.67 7.96
CA ARG A 114 5.23 -7.01 7.56
C ARG A 114 6.72 -7.13 7.76
N ASN A 115 7.22 -8.34 8.05
CA ASN A 115 8.66 -8.62 8.03
C ASN A 115 9.29 -7.92 6.81
N PRO A 116 10.26 -7.00 7.02
CA PRO A 116 10.74 -6.10 5.98
C PRO A 116 11.42 -6.86 4.82
N VAL A 117 12.01 -8.03 5.09
CA VAL A 117 12.57 -8.94 4.07
C VAL A 117 11.47 -9.50 3.19
N ASP A 118 10.41 -10.06 3.80
CA ASP A 118 9.29 -10.62 3.06
C ASP A 118 8.49 -9.55 2.30
N ARG A 119 8.41 -8.33 2.86
CA ARG A 119 7.81 -7.18 2.20
C ARG A 119 8.61 -6.80 0.95
N ALA A 120 9.93 -6.65 1.06
CA ALA A 120 10.82 -6.35 -0.07
C ALA A 120 10.71 -7.41 -1.17
N TRP A 121 10.76 -8.69 -0.79
CA TRP A 121 10.58 -9.82 -1.72
C TRP A 121 9.21 -9.79 -2.40
N SER A 122 8.15 -9.54 -1.65
CA SER A 122 6.79 -9.41 -2.18
C SER A 122 6.63 -8.22 -3.12
N HIS A 123 7.36 -7.12 -2.88
CA HIS A 123 7.37 -5.95 -3.76
C HIS A 123 8.13 -6.25 -5.05
N TYR A 124 9.31 -6.87 -4.98
CA TYR A 124 10.06 -7.29 -6.16
C TYR A 124 9.24 -8.19 -7.09
N LYS A 125 8.57 -9.22 -6.54
CA LYS A 125 7.66 -10.08 -7.33
C LYS A 125 6.51 -9.30 -7.97
N HIS A 126 6.02 -8.25 -7.31
CA HIS A 126 5.00 -7.37 -7.85
C HIS A 126 5.53 -6.54 -9.03
N LEU A 127 6.75 -5.99 -8.96
CA LEU A 127 7.39 -5.30 -10.07
C LEU A 127 7.66 -6.23 -11.26
N LEU A 128 8.08 -7.48 -11.02
CA LEU A 128 8.24 -8.49 -12.06
C LEU A 128 6.91 -8.81 -12.75
N ARG A 129 5.85 -9.05 -11.96
CA ARG A 129 4.51 -9.32 -12.49
C ARG A 129 3.98 -8.17 -13.33
N ASP A 130 4.25 -6.94 -12.91
CA ASP A 130 3.80 -5.74 -13.62
C ASP A 130 4.75 -5.40 -14.79
N GLY A 131 5.78 -6.23 -15.06
CA GLY A 131 6.71 -6.06 -16.17
C GLY A 131 7.64 -4.85 -16.05
N ARG A 132 7.72 -4.26 -14.84
CA ARG A 132 8.58 -3.13 -14.49
C ARG A 132 10.01 -3.62 -14.27
N GLU A 133 10.17 -4.69 -13.50
CA GLU A 133 11.49 -5.26 -13.20
C GLU A 133 11.90 -6.36 -14.19
N SER A 134 13.19 -6.45 -14.46
CA SER A 134 13.78 -7.45 -15.36
C SER A 134 15.08 -8.08 -14.87
N VAL A 135 15.71 -7.53 -13.84
CA VAL A 135 16.94 -8.08 -13.25
C VAL A 135 16.62 -9.02 -12.08
N SER A 136 17.62 -9.73 -11.54
CA SER A 136 17.45 -10.55 -10.32
C SER A 136 17.14 -9.68 -9.11
N PHE A 137 16.73 -10.29 -8.00
CA PHE A 137 16.43 -9.54 -6.78
C PHE A 137 17.69 -8.91 -6.18
N GLU A 138 18.80 -9.64 -6.16
CA GLU A 138 20.11 -9.19 -5.70
C GLU A 138 20.58 -7.99 -6.53
N GLN A 139 20.44 -8.06 -7.85
CA GLN A 139 20.75 -6.96 -8.75
C GLN A 139 19.81 -5.76 -8.52
N ALA A 140 18.51 -6.01 -8.30
CA ALA A 140 17.56 -4.95 -8.01
C ALA A 140 17.86 -4.21 -6.69
N LEU A 141 18.31 -4.94 -5.66
CA LEU A 141 18.77 -4.37 -4.38
C LEU A 141 20.02 -3.52 -4.57
N ALA A 142 21.00 -4.00 -5.35
CA ALA A 142 22.23 -3.28 -5.64
C ALA A 142 22.00 -1.98 -6.44
N LEU A 143 21.02 -1.98 -7.34
CA LEU A 143 20.65 -0.81 -8.16
C LEU A 143 19.74 0.19 -7.43
N GLU A 144 19.25 -0.12 -6.22
CA GLU A 144 18.24 0.69 -5.53
C GLU A 144 18.66 2.15 -5.36
N ASP A 145 19.90 2.39 -4.91
CA ASP A 145 20.41 3.74 -4.65
C ASP A 145 20.58 4.54 -5.95
N GLU A 146 21.10 3.90 -7.00
CA GLU A 146 21.24 4.50 -8.33
C GLU A 146 19.87 4.85 -8.93
N ARG A 147 18.88 3.96 -8.80
CA ARG A 147 17.52 4.18 -9.29
C ARG A 147 16.85 5.33 -8.56
N GLN A 148 17.05 5.43 -7.25
CA GLN A 148 16.56 6.56 -6.47
C GLN A 148 17.20 7.88 -6.94
N LEU A 149 18.52 7.91 -7.16
CA LEU A 149 19.22 9.10 -7.67
C LEU A 149 18.75 9.50 -9.08
N LYS A 150 18.36 8.51 -9.90
CA LYS A 150 17.73 8.73 -11.21
C LYS A 150 16.27 9.21 -11.13
N GLY A 151 15.73 9.35 -9.92
CA GLY A 151 14.36 9.80 -9.69
C GLY A 151 13.32 8.74 -10.02
N TRP A 152 13.62 7.46 -9.84
CA TRP A 152 12.62 6.41 -9.95
C TRP A 152 11.69 6.43 -8.73
N GLU A 153 10.44 6.05 -8.93
CA GLU A 153 9.40 6.09 -7.90
C GLU A 153 9.75 5.23 -6.67
N PHE A 154 9.20 5.58 -5.50
CA PHE A 154 9.33 4.81 -4.26
C PHE A 154 9.06 3.30 -4.38
N SER A 155 8.26 2.85 -5.35
CA SER A 155 8.03 1.41 -5.61
C SER A 155 9.32 0.63 -5.88
N TRP A 156 10.38 1.31 -6.35
CA TRP A 156 11.70 0.73 -6.61
C TRP A 156 12.61 0.67 -5.38
N HIS A 157 12.20 1.32 -4.27
CA HIS A 157 12.99 1.40 -3.04
C HIS A 157 12.77 0.14 -2.18
N LEU A 158 13.27 -0.99 -2.70
CA LEU A 158 13.01 -2.33 -2.15
C LEU A 158 13.45 -2.47 -0.70
N ARG A 159 14.61 -1.96 -0.28
CA ARG A 159 15.06 -2.03 1.12
C ARG A 159 14.55 -0.85 1.92
N LYS A 160 14.70 0.38 1.40
CA LYS A 160 14.45 1.61 2.16
C LYS A 160 13.00 1.75 2.61
N MET A 161 12.03 1.26 1.84
CA MET A 161 10.62 1.21 2.28
C MET A 161 10.39 0.32 3.51
N GLY A 162 11.30 -0.61 3.80
CA GLY A 162 11.23 -1.53 4.94
C GLY A 162 11.82 -0.97 6.23
N LEU A 163 12.42 0.23 6.21
CA LEU A 163 12.94 0.89 7.41
C LEU A 163 11.79 1.63 8.09
N TYR A 164 11.08 0.95 8.98
CA TYR A 164 9.79 1.43 9.50
C TYR A 164 9.94 2.40 10.65
N SER A 165 11.03 2.38 11.42
CA SER A 165 11.13 3.13 12.67
C SER A 165 10.89 4.63 12.47
N ASP A 166 11.64 5.26 11.56
CA ASP A 166 11.46 6.67 11.21
C ASP A 166 10.08 6.97 10.60
N GLN A 167 9.52 6.02 9.83
CA GLN A 167 8.19 6.15 9.24
C GLN A 167 7.11 6.18 10.33
N ILE A 168 7.24 5.32 11.34
CA ILE A 168 6.32 5.23 12.48
C ILE A 168 6.43 6.47 13.37
N LEU A 169 7.66 6.91 13.68
CA LEU A 169 7.91 8.11 14.47
C LEU A 169 7.20 9.33 13.90
N ARG A 170 7.29 9.56 12.58
CA ARG A 170 6.58 10.68 11.93
C ARG A 170 5.08 10.71 12.21
N TYR A 171 4.44 9.53 12.24
CA TYR A 171 3.01 9.45 12.54
C TYR A 171 2.72 9.61 14.03
N LEU A 172 3.52 8.98 14.90
CA LEU A 172 3.40 9.14 16.36
C LEU A 172 3.55 10.62 16.76
N ASP A 173 4.53 11.32 16.21
CA ASP A 173 4.78 12.74 16.48
C ASP A 173 3.60 13.64 16.03
N CYS A 174 2.93 13.28 14.93
CA CYS A 174 1.81 14.06 14.40
C CYS A 174 0.48 13.80 15.12
N PHE A 175 0.19 12.55 15.44
CA PHE A 175 -1.15 12.11 15.87
C PHE A 175 -1.23 11.63 17.31
N GLY A 176 -0.09 11.29 17.93
CA GLY A 176 -0.08 10.57 19.21
C GLY A 176 -0.41 9.09 19.04
N ARG A 177 -0.14 8.31 20.09
CA ARG A 177 -0.31 6.84 20.08
C ARG A 177 -1.78 6.41 20.04
N ASP A 178 -2.67 7.17 20.66
CA ASP A 178 -4.11 6.89 20.77
C ASP A 178 -4.85 6.96 19.42
N LYS A 179 -4.29 7.70 18.46
CA LYS A 179 -4.85 7.85 17.11
C LYS A 179 -4.24 6.88 16.09
N ILE A 180 -3.42 5.92 16.52
CA ILE A 180 -2.74 4.97 15.63
C ILE A 180 -2.96 3.53 16.08
N GLN A 181 -3.49 2.71 15.19
CA GLN A 181 -3.60 1.27 15.37
C GLN A 181 -2.56 0.55 14.50
N PHE A 182 -1.75 -0.30 15.14
CA PHE A 182 -0.78 -1.15 14.46
C PHE A 182 -1.28 -2.59 14.33
N PHE A 183 -1.11 -3.17 13.15
CA PHE A 183 -1.32 -4.60 12.90
C PHE A 183 -0.08 -5.21 12.27
N LEU A 184 0.11 -6.51 12.47
CA LEU A 184 1.09 -7.27 11.70
C LEU A 184 0.40 -8.02 10.57
N PHE A 185 1.08 -8.19 9.45
CA PHE A 185 0.59 -8.97 8.33
C PHE A 185 0.32 -10.43 8.73
N ASP A 186 1.04 -10.94 9.72
CA ASP A 186 0.82 -12.29 10.25
C ASP A 186 -0.48 -12.36 11.07
N ASP A 187 -0.91 -11.28 11.74
CA ASP A 187 -2.22 -11.20 12.41
C ASP A 187 -3.37 -11.41 11.40
N LEU A 188 -3.23 -10.84 10.19
CA LEU A 188 -4.20 -11.03 9.11
C LEU A 188 -4.28 -12.48 8.60
N LYS A 189 -3.21 -13.27 8.76
CA LYS A 189 -3.19 -14.68 8.34
C LYS A 189 -3.78 -15.59 9.40
N THR A 190 -3.54 -15.28 10.67
CA THR A 190 -3.97 -16.11 11.80
C THR A 190 -5.43 -15.85 12.17
N GLY A 191 -5.91 -14.62 12.05
CA GLY A 191 -7.27 -14.24 12.41
C GLY A 191 -7.71 -12.95 11.71
N PHE A 192 -8.13 -13.05 10.44
CA PHE A 192 -8.55 -11.88 9.67
C PHE A 192 -9.77 -11.16 10.29
N ASN A 193 -10.76 -11.92 10.75
CA ASN A 193 -11.97 -11.34 11.34
C ASN A 193 -11.69 -10.58 12.65
N ASP A 194 -10.72 -11.04 13.45
CA ASP A 194 -10.32 -10.37 14.68
C ASP A 194 -9.62 -9.05 14.38
N VAL A 195 -8.73 -9.03 13.37
CA VAL A 195 -8.10 -7.79 12.90
C VAL A 195 -9.13 -6.82 12.34
N LEU A 196 -10.10 -7.32 11.56
CA LEU A 196 -11.15 -6.49 10.98
C LEU A 196 -12.05 -5.88 12.06
N LYS A 197 -12.47 -6.67 13.05
CA LYS A 197 -13.23 -6.20 14.20
C LYS A 197 -12.44 -5.16 14.99
N SER A 198 -11.19 -5.45 15.34
CA SER A 198 -10.31 -4.51 16.05
C SER A 198 -10.12 -3.19 15.28
N ALA A 199 -9.99 -3.24 13.95
CA ALA A 199 -9.89 -2.05 13.11
C ALA A 199 -11.21 -1.25 13.08
N ALA A 200 -12.36 -1.93 13.08
CA ALA A 200 -13.68 -1.31 13.11
C ALA A 200 -13.96 -0.64 14.47
N ASP A 201 -13.65 -1.32 15.57
CA ASP A 201 -13.76 -0.81 16.95
C ASP A 201 -12.88 0.43 17.13
N PHE A 202 -11.61 0.35 16.70
CA PHE A 202 -10.70 1.48 16.71
C PHE A 202 -11.25 2.66 15.90
N ALA A 203 -11.89 2.37 14.76
CA ALA A 203 -12.53 3.33 13.89
C ALA A 203 -13.87 3.88 14.42
N ASP A 204 -14.41 3.36 15.53
CA ASP A 204 -15.71 3.69 16.10
C ASP A 204 -16.87 3.48 15.11
N LEU A 205 -16.78 2.37 14.37
CA LEU A 205 -17.84 1.88 13.49
C LEU A 205 -18.86 1.07 14.29
N SER A 206 -20.12 1.14 13.88
CA SER A 206 -21.17 0.26 14.43
C SER A 206 -20.87 -1.22 14.17
N ASP A 207 -21.45 -2.11 14.99
CA ASP A 207 -21.40 -3.55 14.70
C ASP A 207 -21.95 -3.86 13.31
N PHE A 208 -21.21 -4.70 12.58
CA PHE A 208 -21.56 -5.11 11.23
C PHE A 208 -21.05 -6.53 10.98
N GLU A 209 -21.92 -7.40 10.46
CA GLU A 209 -21.50 -8.72 10.01
C GLU A 209 -20.73 -8.60 8.69
N PHE A 210 -19.43 -8.87 8.76
CA PHE A 210 -18.60 -8.87 7.58
C PHE A 210 -18.81 -10.17 6.79
N ASP A 211 -19.53 -10.10 5.67
CA ASP A 211 -19.73 -11.22 4.75
C ASP A 211 -18.39 -11.75 4.21
N ARG A 212 -17.97 -12.90 4.77
CA ARG A 212 -16.81 -13.76 4.42
C ARG A 212 -15.47 -13.06 4.22
N GLU A 213 -14.39 -13.79 4.49
CA GLU A 213 -13.05 -13.37 4.10
C GLU A 213 -13.06 -12.91 2.62
N PRO A 214 -12.55 -11.71 2.29
CA PRO A 214 -12.29 -11.39 0.90
C PRO A 214 -11.44 -12.52 0.31
N GLY A 215 -11.88 -13.07 -0.82
CA GLY A 215 -11.23 -14.21 -1.46
C GLY A 215 -9.72 -14.00 -1.55
N ARG A 216 -8.94 -15.09 -1.55
CA ARG A 216 -7.48 -15.10 -1.71
C ARG A 216 -7.00 -14.57 -3.08
N ASP A 217 -7.66 -13.56 -3.64
CA ASP A 217 -7.38 -12.91 -4.93
C ASP A 217 -6.04 -12.15 -4.93
N ASN A 218 -5.36 -12.08 -3.77
CA ASN A 218 -4.02 -11.52 -3.64
C ASN A 218 -2.89 -12.57 -3.77
N MET A 219 -3.16 -13.73 -4.40
CA MET A 219 -2.10 -14.64 -4.87
C MET A 219 -1.31 -13.94 -5.99
N SER A 220 -0.15 -13.39 -5.64
CA SER A 220 0.76 -12.73 -6.59
C SER A 220 1.41 -13.76 -7.53
N GLY A 221 0.68 -14.16 -8.57
CA GLY A 221 1.23 -14.89 -9.70
C GLY A 221 2.25 -14.05 -10.47
N LEU A 222 3.32 -14.68 -10.98
CA LEU A 222 4.35 -14.00 -11.77
C LEU A 222 3.92 -13.85 -13.23
N SER A 223 4.44 -12.88 -13.98
CA SER A 223 4.05 -12.71 -15.38
C SER A 223 4.65 -13.79 -16.33
N ARG A 224 3.88 -14.49 -17.18
CA ARG A 224 4.38 -15.43 -18.23
C ARG A 224 5.15 -14.68 -19.32
N SER A 225 4.67 -13.49 -19.71
CA SER A 225 5.21 -12.64 -20.77
C SER A 225 5.34 -11.20 -20.29
N ARG A 226 6.58 -10.68 -20.26
CA ARG A 226 6.89 -9.29 -19.88
C ARG A 226 6.30 -8.27 -20.86
N ALA A 227 6.31 -8.60 -22.16
CA ALA A 227 5.73 -7.73 -23.19
C ALA A 227 4.20 -7.59 -23.00
N LEU A 228 3.52 -8.69 -22.67
CA LEU A 228 2.08 -8.67 -22.40
C LEU A 228 1.76 -7.90 -21.11
N ALA A 229 2.58 -8.02 -20.05
CA ALA A 229 2.39 -7.24 -18.82
C ALA A 229 2.57 -5.73 -19.06
N ARG A 230 3.60 -5.33 -19.82
CA ARG A 230 3.81 -3.93 -20.21
C ARG A 230 2.67 -3.40 -21.07
N MET A 231 2.18 -4.19 -22.03
CA MET A 231 1.02 -3.85 -22.85
C MET A 231 -0.22 -3.64 -21.98
N VAL A 232 -0.53 -4.56 -21.07
CA VAL A 232 -1.68 -4.43 -20.15
C VAL A 232 -1.56 -3.18 -19.28
N ASN A 233 -0.37 -2.88 -18.75
CA ASN A 233 -0.17 -1.69 -17.94
C ASN A 233 -0.20 -0.39 -18.76
N TRP A 234 0.27 -0.42 -20.01
CA TRP A 234 0.11 0.69 -20.95
C TRP A 234 -1.38 0.96 -21.23
N VAL A 235 -2.17 -0.08 -21.51
CA VAL A 235 -3.64 0.03 -21.67
C VAL A 235 -4.29 0.52 -20.38
N ALA A 236 -3.82 0.07 -19.20
CA ALA A 236 -4.31 0.55 -17.91
C ALA A 236 -4.01 2.04 -17.67
N GLY A 237 -2.91 2.58 -18.21
CA GLY A 237 -2.64 4.02 -18.22
C GLY A 237 -3.70 4.83 -18.98
N TYR A 238 -4.38 4.22 -19.95
CA TYR A 238 -5.50 4.83 -20.68
C TYR A 238 -6.88 4.47 -20.11
N LYS A 239 -6.94 3.76 -18.98
CA LYS A 239 -8.20 3.24 -18.40
C LYS A 239 -9.25 4.31 -18.18
N VAL A 240 -8.84 5.53 -17.82
CA VAL A 240 -9.76 6.68 -17.64
C VAL A 240 -10.43 7.09 -18.95
N TYR A 241 -9.75 6.95 -20.09
CA TYR A 241 -10.30 7.23 -21.42
C TYR A 241 -11.13 6.04 -21.94
N ILE A 242 -10.66 4.81 -21.71
CA ILE A 242 -11.36 3.58 -22.10
C ILE A 242 -12.71 3.47 -21.38
N ASN A 243 -12.75 3.78 -20.09
CA ASN A 243 -13.98 3.74 -19.28
C ASN A 243 -15.02 4.81 -19.69
N LYS A 244 -14.70 5.72 -20.62
CA LYS A 244 -15.70 6.63 -21.22
C LYS A 244 -16.50 5.98 -22.34
N VAL A 245 -15.97 4.91 -22.94
CA VAL A 245 -16.54 4.26 -24.13
C VAL A 245 -16.91 2.80 -23.84
N VAL A 246 -16.24 2.17 -22.88
CA VAL A 246 -16.44 0.78 -22.47
C VAL A 246 -16.85 0.74 -21.00
N ASP A 247 -17.83 -0.10 -20.67
CA ASP A 247 -18.29 -0.26 -19.29
C ASP A 247 -17.12 -0.61 -18.34
N PRO A 248 -17.00 0.06 -17.17
CA PRO A 248 -15.92 -0.19 -16.22
C PRO A 248 -15.81 -1.63 -15.73
N SER A 249 -16.93 -2.36 -15.63
CA SER A 249 -16.96 -3.77 -15.20
C SER A 249 -16.37 -4.69 -16.28
N VAL A 250 -16.59 -4.38 -17.55
CA VAL A 250 -16.03 -5.11 -18.70
C VAL A 250 -14.53 -4.86 -18.80
N THR A 251 -14.11 -3.59 -18.69
CA THR A 251 -12.69 -3.21 -18.69
C THR A 251 -11.95 -3.86 -17.51
N HIS A 252 -12.57 -3.89 -16.33
CA HIS A 252 -12.02 -4.56 -15.16
C HIS A 252 -11.87 -6.07 -15.38
N SER A 253 -12.93 -6.74 -15.85
CA SER A 253 -12.96 -8.19 -16.10
C SER A 253 -11.95 -8.61 -17.17
N MET A 254 -11.81 -7.81 -18.22
CA MET A 254 -10.88 -8.08 -19.31
C MET A 254 -9.42 -7.92 -18.85
N MET A 255 -9.11 -6.85 -18.11
CA MET A 255 -7.78 -6.67 -17.52
C MET A 255 -7.44 -7.77 -16.50
N GLN A 256 -8.41 -8.21 -15.70
CA GLN A 256 -8.27 -9.35 -14.80
C GLN A 256 -7.92 -10.62 -15.56
N LYS A 257 -8.65 -10.91 -16.65
CA LYS A 257 -8.42 -12.08 -17.51
C LYS A 257 -7.07 -12.04 -18.23
N PHE A 258 -6.65 -10.88 -18.75
CA PHE A 258 -5.33 -10.76 -19.37
C PHE A 258 -4.19 -10.91 -18.35
N ARG A 259 -4.38 -10.38 -17.13
CA ARG A 259 -3.42 -10.56 -16.04
C ARG A 259 -3.34 -12.03 -15.63
N SER A 260 -4.46 -12.76 -15.54
CA SER A 260 -4.48 -14.17 -15.14
C SER A 260 -3.92 -15.12 -16.21
N ILE A 261 -4.18 -14.86 -17.51
CA ILE A 261 -3.54 -15.59 -18.63
C ILE A 261 -2.03 -15.41 -18.59
N ASN A 262 -1.60 -14.23 -18.17
CA ASN A 262 -0.21 -13.90 -18.03
C ASN A 262 0.37 -14.37 -16.69
N VAL A 263 -0.21 -15.30 -15.91
CA VAL A 263 0.39 -15.80 -14.67
C VAL A 263 1.17 -17.11 -14.87
N ARG A 264 2.49 -17.13 -14.65
CA ARG A 264 3.32 -18.34 -14.57
C ARG A 264 3.27 -18.91 -13.15
N GLU A 265 2.91 -20.18 -13.04
CA GLU A 265 3.20 -20.98 -11.85
C GLU A 265 4.66 -21.45 -11.91
N GLY A 266 5.40 -21.21 -10.84
CA GLY A 266 6.84 -21.42 -10.75
C GLY A 266 7.43 -20.44 -9.74
N GLY A 267 7.55 -20.88 -8.49
CA GLY A 267 7.88 -20.03 -7.36
C GLY A 267 9.33 -19.58 -7.40
N LEU A 268 9.56 -18.30 -7.71
CA LEU A 268 10.80 -17.65 -7.31
C LEU A 268 10.96 -17.85 -5.80
N THR A 269 12.11 -18.38 -5.40
CA THR A 269 12.52 -18.50 -4.00
C THR A 269 13.53 -17.41 -3.68
N LEU A 270 13.48 -16.90 -2.45
CA LEU A 270 14.50 -15.98 -1.96
C LEU A 270 15.71 -16.81 -1.53
N ASN A 271 16.88 -16.51 -2.08
CA ASN A 271 18.14 -17.12 -1.68
C ASN A 271 18.40 -16.87 -0.18
N LYS A 272 18.88 -17.89 0.54
CA LYS A 272 19.13 -17.83 2.00
C LYS A 272 20.15 -16.75 2.36
N ASP A 273 21.29 -16.68 1.67
CA ASP A 273 22.33 -15.69 1.94
C ASP A 273 21.82 -14.26 1.76
N THR A 274 20.97 -14.05 0.74
CA THR A 274 20.31 -12.76 0.52
C THR A 274 19.29 -12.43 1.61
N ARG A 275 18.55 -13.43 2.10
CA ARG A 275 17.67 -13.26 3.27
C ARG A 275 18.48 -12.87 4.50
N ASP A 276 19.54 -13.61 4.82
CA ASP A 276 20.37 -13.39 6.01
C ASP A 276 21.03 -12.01 5.98
N MET A 277 21.52 -11.58 4.81
CA MET A 277 22.03 -10.22 4.58
C MET A 277 20.95 -9.15 4.86
N LEU A 278 19.72 -9.34 4.36
CA LEU A 278 18.64 -8.39 4.60
C LEU A 278 18.16 -8.38 6.06
N VAL A 279 18.11 -9.54 6.71
CA VAL A 279 17.81 -9.64 8.16
C VAL A 279 18.84 -8.85 8.96
N ALA A 280 20.13 -8.99 8.64
CA ALA A 280 21.19 -8.21 9.27
C ALA A 280 21.02 -6.70 9.02
N TRP A 281 20.72 -6.31 7.78
CA TRP A 281 20.48 -4.91 7.40
C TRP A 281 19.32 -4.27 8.17
N PHE A 282 18.21 -5.00 8.37
CA PHE A 282 17.03 -4.47 9.07
C PHE A 282 17.09 -4.61 10.59
N ARG A 283 18.08 -5.33 11.15
CA ARG A 283 18.09 -5.73 12.56
C ARG A 283 17.92 -4.57 13.54
N GLU A 284 18.65 -3.48 13.32
CA GLU A 284 18.56 -2.29 14.17
C GLU A 284 17.18 -1.62 14.07
N ASP A 285 16.67 -1.44 12.85
CA ASP A 285 15.36 -0.82 12.60
C ASP A 285 14.21 -1.68 13.14
N ILE A 286 14.31 -3.00 13.08
CA ILE A 286 13.34 -3.92 13.68
C ILE A 286 13.31 -3.74 15.21
N GLY A 287 14.48 -3.59 15.85
CA GLY A 287 14.56 -3.33 17.29
C GLY A 287 13.89 -2.01 17.69
N LYS A 288 14.11 -0.94 16.93
CA LYS A 288 13.41 0.35 17.13
C LYS A 288 11.91 0.22 16.88
N THR A 289 11.52 -0.48 15.83
CA THR A 289 10.11 -0.70 15.46
C THR A 289 9.37 -1.47 16.56
N GLU A 290 9.98 -2.53 17.10
CA GLU A 290 9.45 -3.35 18.21
C GLU A 290 9.12 -2.49 19.44
N GLN A 291 10.03 -1.60 19.82
CA GLN A 291 9.82 -0.65 20.92
C GLN A 291 8.71 0.35 20.60
N LEU A 292 8.72 0.94 19.39
CA LEU A 292 7.76 1.96 18.99
C LEU A 292 6.33 1.42 18.93
N ILE A 293 6.12 0.18 18.49
CA ILE A 293 4.79 -0.42 18.40
C ILE A 293 4.41 -1.23 19.64
N GLY A 294 5.35 -1.55 20.53
CA GLY A 294 5.09 -2.34 21.74
C GLY A 294 4.61 -3.76 21.45
N ARG A 295 5.14 -4.40 20.41
CA ARG A 295 4.82 -5.79 20.01
C ARG A 295 6.12 -6.54 19.76
N ASP A 296 6.19 -7.80 20.17
CA ASP A 296 7.35 -8.66 19.89
C ASP A 296 7.53 -8.87 18.37
N LEU A 297 8.73 -8.56 17.87
CA LEU A 297 9.15 -8.77 16.48
C LEU A 297 10.38 -9.68 16.40
N SER A 298 10.65 -10.48 17.44
CA SER A 298 11.78 -11.40 17.47
C SER A 298 11.81 -12.37 16.28
N ALA A 299 10.63 -12.80 15.81
CA ALA A 299 10.50 -13.65 14.62
C ALA A 299 11.01 -12.98 13.32
N TRP A 300 11.18 -11.66 13.27
CA TRP A 300 11.69 -10.95 12.10
C TRP A 300 13.22 -10.84 12.08
N LYS A 301 13.89 -11.16 13.20
CA LYS A 301 15.34 -11.04 13.38
C LYS A 301 16.10 -12.34 13.01
N ASN A 302 15.36 -13.37 12.58
CA ASN A 302 15.82 -14.72 12.25
C ASN A 302 15.56 -15.11 10.79
#